data_AF-A0A8S0U2D6-F1
#
_entry.id   AF-A0A8S0U2D6-F1
#
_cell.length_a   1.000
_cell.length_b   1.000
_cell.length_c   1.000
_cell.angle_alpha   90.00
_cell.angle_beta   90.00
_cell.angle_gamma   90.00
#
_symmetry.space_group_name_H-M   'P 1'
#
loop_
_entity.id
_entity.type
_entity.pdbx_description
1 polymer ?
#
loop_
_entity_poly.entity_id
_entity_poly.type
_entity_poly.pdbx_seq_one_letter_code
_entity_poly.pdbx_strand_id
1 'polypeptide(L)'
;MSGKEGSNEINIPSKQRETKNKSSKPSFSCKEWVSSVWKFAKEDTNRVLFSLKMGLAVLLVSLLILCQARYRVLGINTVWAILTVAIVFEHTVGATLKRGFNRAFGTIVSGILAIAIAIAQLALHTGRIAEPIVIGVSIFIVVKIANQTRSLFSSIETNSRDNYPYTDKGLWFSNTPNRSRGIRTVTSFMKLLPSFGPYEAGFRVIIFTYGLIIVSGCRLGNPIRTALDRLSSIAIGGIIAVAVNVFIFPIWAGDQLHKELVNNLNSVADALEECVKKYLEDDGSEHEEFSKTVMDEFPDEPAYRKCKSTLISSAKLESLGVSAKWEPPHGRFKHFFYPWLEYVKVGAVLSYCAYEVMALHGILHSKIQAPYNLRITFQKEIQEATSDAAELVRELGKDM
;
A
#
# COMPACT_ATOMS: atom_id res chain seq x y z
N MET A 1 -65.36 32.80 -44.66
CA MET A 1 -65.99 32.86 -43.32
C MET A 1 -65.81 31.50 -42.65
N SER A 2 -65.15 31.49 -41.47
CA SER A 2 -65.03 30.41 -40.47
C SER A 2 -64.66 29.01 -40.98
N GLY A 3 -63.51 28.39 -40.69
CA GLY A 3 -62.70 28.46 -39.47
C GLY A 3 -63.28 27.52 -38.41
N LYS A 4 -62.89 26.23 -38.46
CA LYS A 4 -62.94 25.22 -37.37
C LYS A 4 -62.28 23.91 -37.84
N GLU A 5 -61.02 23.71 -37.47
CA GLU A 5 -60.48 22.40 -37.13
C GLU A 5 -59.53 22.61 -35.95
N GLY A 6 -59.71 21.80 -34.91
CA GLY A 6 -59.02 21.96 -33.63
C GLY A 6 -57.81 21.04 -33.48
N SER A 7 -57.07 21.32 -32.39
CA SER A 7 -56.26 20.38 -31.59
C SER A 7 -55.07 19.70 -32.31
N ASN A 8 -53.81 19.83 -31.90
CA ASN A 8 -53.24 19.84 -30.55
C ASN A 8 -51.90 20.61 -30.52
N GLU A 9 -51.80 21.62 -29.66
CA GLU A 9 -50.50 22.18 -29.23
C GLU A 9 -49.85 21.22 -28.22
N ILE A 10 -48.62 20.82 -28.52
CA ILE A 10 -47.73 20.10 -27.60
C ILE A 10 -47.23 21.12 -26.58
N ASN A 11 -47.85 21.13 -25.40
CA ASN A 11 -47.44 21.98 -24.30
C ASN A 11 -46.27 21.32 -23.55
N ILE A 12 -45.04 21.73 -23.87
CA ILE A 12 -43.84 21.39 -23.10
C ILE A 12 -43.93 22.13 -21.76
N PRO A 13 -43.93 21.45 -20.59
CA PRO A 13 -43.98 22.15 -19.32
C PRO A 13 -42.70 22.95 -19.12
N SER A 14 -42.85 24.27 -19.18
CA SER A 14 -41.85 25.22 -18.75
C SER A 14 -41.39 24.91 -17.32
N LYS A 15 -40.08 24.81 -17.16
CA LYS A 15 -39.36 24.66 -15.89
C LYS A 15 -39.78 25.81 -14.96
N GLN A 16 -40.74 25.55 -14.07
CA GLN A 16 -41.12 26.51 -13.03
C GLN A 16 -39.87 26.82 -12.19
N ARG A 17 -39.43 28.08 -12.30
CA ARG A 17 -38.61 28.74 -11.29
C ARG A 17 -39.36 28.66 -9.97
N GLU A 18 -38.92 27.78 -9.08
CA GLU A 18 -39.20 27.96 -7.67
C GLU A 18 -38.52 29.24 -7.20
N THR A 19 -39.39 30.13 -6.75
CA THR A 19 -39.11 31.41 -6.13
C THR A 19 -38.30 31.18 -4.86
N LYS A 20 -37.23 31.97 -4.74
CA LYS A 20 -36.44 32.16 -3.50
C LYS A 20 -37.38 32.35 -2.32
N ASN A 21 -37.47 31.35 -1.44
CA ASN A 21 -37.87 31.55 -0.05
C ASN A 21 -36.61 31.51 0.83
N LYS A 22 -36.31 32.69 1.37
CA LYS A 22 -35.56 33.02 2.59
C LYS A 22 -34.50 32.02 3.05
N SER A 23 -33.24 32.46 2.91
CA SER A 23 -32.07 32.10 3.72
C SER A 23 -32.44 31.67 5.15
N SER A 24 -32.57 30.36 5.36
CA SER A 24 -32.21 29.73 6.63
C SER A 24 -30.77 29.24 6.45
N LYS A 25 -29.81 29.88 7.11
CA LYS A 25 -28.47 29.30 7.30
C LYS A 25 -28.68 27.86 7.78
N PRO A 26 -27.98 26.83 7.25
CA PRO A 26 -28.04 25.52 7.85
C PRO A 26 -27.51 25.67 9.27
N SER A 27 -28.42 25.67 10.25
CA SER A 27 -28.05 25.57 11.65
C SER A 27 -27.52 24.16 11.81
N PHE A 28 -26.22 23.98 11.56
CA PHE A 28 -25.50 22.75 11.87
C PHE A 28 -25.68 22.52 13.37
N SER A 29 -26.64 21.66 13.73
CA SER A 29 -26.89 21.30 15.11
C SER A 29 -25.68 20.54 15.61
N CYS A 30 -24.87 21.19 16.45
CA CYS A 30 -23.62 20.62 16.98
C CYS A 30 -23.86 19.24 17.62
N LYS A 31 -25.05 19.00 18.17
CA LYS A 31 -25.45 17.71 18.76
C LYS A 31 -25.63 16.60 17.71
N GLU A 32 -26.22 16.89 16.55
CA GLU A 32 -26.39 15.93 15.45
C GLU A 32 -25.06 15.63 14.75
N TRP A 33 -24.20 16.65 14.63
CA TRP A 33 -22.85 16.50 14.12
C TRP A 33 -22.00 15.64 15.08
N VAL A 34 -22.00 15.94 16.38
CA VAL A 34 -21.29 15.15 17.40
C VAL A 34 -21.80 13.71 17.44
N SER A 35 -23.11 13.49 17.35
CA SER A 35 -23.69 12.13 17.28
C SER A 35 -23.23 11.38 16.03
N SER A 36 -23.18 12.05 14.87
CA SER A 36 -22.71 11.46 13.62
C SER A 36 -21.21 11.13 13.68
N VAL A 37 -20.40 12.02 14.23
CA VAL A 37 -18.96 11.79 14.46
C VAL A 37 -18.74 10.65 15.45
N TRP A 38 -19.56 10.55 16.50
CA TRP A 38 -19.48 9.45 17.48
C TRP A 38 -19.82 8.10 16.85
N LYS A 39 -20.88 8.03 16.03
CA LYS A 39 -21.23 6.82 15.28
C LYS A 39 -20.11 6.41 14.31
N PHE A 40 -19.60 7.37 13.55
CA PHE A 40 -18.47 7.17 12.64
C PHE A 40 -17.20 6.70 13.37
N ALA A 41 -16.90 7.29 14.53
CA ALA A 41 -15.74 6.90 15.34
C ALA A 41 -15.88 5.48 15.91
N LYS A 42 -17.11 5.06 16.21
CA LYS A 42 -17.40 3.70 16.69
C LYS A 42 -17.29 2.67 15.56
N GLU A 43 -17.74 3.01 14.35
CA GLU A 43 -17.62 2.15 13.17
C GLU A 43 -16.15 1.93 12.76
N ASP A 44 -15.31 2.97 12.87
CA ASP A 44 -13.96 2.94 12.30
C ASP A 44 -12.88 3.32 13.35
N THR A 45 -12.93 2.63 14.49
CA THR A 45 -12.11 2.94 15.68
C THR A 45 -10.61 3.01 15.37
N ASN A 46 -10.11 2.11 14.51
CA ASN A 46 -8.69 2.09 14.12
C ASN A 46 -8.27 3.36 13.36
N ARG A 47 -9.13 3.87 12.48
CA ARG A 47 -8.86 5.07 11.68
C ARG A 47 -8.84 6.33 12.55
N VAL A 48 -9.75 6.42 13.52
CA VAL A 48 -9.77 7.51 14.51
C VAL A 48 -8.56 7.44 15.42
N LEU A 49 -8.22 6.24 15.89
CA LEU A 49 -7.05 6.01 16.71
C LEU A 49 -5.77 6.44 15.97
N PHE A 50 -5.66 6.11 14.69
CA PHE A 50 -4.55 6.53 13.84
C PHE A 50 -4.44 8.05 13.71
N SER A 51 -5.54 8.74 13.39
CA SER A 51 -5.52 10.20 13.22
C SER A 51 -5.18 10.94 14.52
N LEU A 52 -5.70 10.45 15.66
CA LEU A 52 -5.37 10.98 16.99
C LEU A 52 -3.88 10.82 17.30
N LYS A 53 -3.30 9.64 17.04
CA LYS A 53 -1.87 9.40 17.25
C LYS A 53 -1.00 10.27 16.36
N MET A 54 -1.35 10.38 15.08
CA MET A 54 -0.62 11.24 14.15
C MET A 54 -0.65 12.70 14.62
N GLY A 55 -1.83 13.18 15.05
CA GLY A 55 -1.99 14.51 15.64
C GLY A 55 -1.12 14.69 16.90
N LEU A 56 -1.11 13.69 17.79
CA LEU A 56 -0.28 13.70 19.00
C LEU A 56 1.22 13.70 18.66
N ALA A 57 1.67 12.94 17.66
CA ALA A 57 3.07 12.96 17.22
C ALA A 57 3.48 14.33 16.70
N VAL A 58 2.66 14.95 15.84
CA VAL A 58 2.91 16.30 15.31
C VAL A 58 2.90 17.34 16.42
N LEU A 59 1.98 17.22 17.39
CA LEU A 59 1.91 18.09 18.56
C LEU A 59 3.17 17.95 19.44
N LEU A 60 3.61 16.73 19.75
CA LEU A 60 4.81 16.48 20.53
C LEU A 60 6.06 17.03 19.85
N VAL A 61 6.19 16.85 18.54
CA VAL A 61 7.31 17.43 17.76
C VAL A 61 7.28 18.94 17.82
N SER A 62 6.10 19.54 17.63
CA SER A 62 5.93 20.99 17.67
C SER A 62 6.25 21.56 19.06
N LEU A 63 5.75 20.93 20.12
CA LEU A 63 6.03 21.30 21.51
C LEU A 63 7.51 21.13 21.85
N LEU A 64 8.14 20.03 21.43
CA LEU A 64 9.57 19.80 21.69
C LEU A 64 10.43 20.90 21.05
N ILE A 65 10.06 21.33 19.84
CA ILE A 65 10.77 22.39 19.14
C ILE A 65 10.53 23.78 19.76
N LEU A 66 9.31 24.03 20.27
CA LEU A 66 9.00 25.26 20.99
C LEU A 66 9.67 25.32 22.39
N CYS A 67 9.75 24.19 23.09
CA CYS A 67 10.37 24.08 24.41
C CYS A 67 11.89 24.09 24.35
N GLN A 68 12.50 23.57 23.28
CA GLN A 68 13.92 23.83 23.03
C GLN A 68 14.10 25.33 22.82
N ALA A 69 14.72 26.01 23.80
CA ALA A 69 15.06 27.44 23.80
C ALA A 69 16.00 27.91 22.67
N ARG A 70 16.08 27.18 21.55
CA ARG A 70 16.98 27.36 20.40
C ARG A 70 16.28 27.89 19.13
N TYR A 71 15.12 28.55 19.24
CA TYR A 71 14.43 29.12 18.07
C TYR A 71 15.31 30.14 17.31
N ARG A 72 16.27 30.79 17.99
CA ARG A 72 17.23 31.73 17.37
C ARG A 72 18.32 31.08 16.50
N VAL A 73 18.52 29.76 16.55
CA VAL A 73 19.59 29.07 15.80
C VAL A 73 19.06 28.02 14.81
N LEU A 74 17.82 27.52 14.98
CA LEU A 74 17.29 26.37 14.23
C LEU A 74 16.05 26.66 13.35
N GLY A 75 15.69 27.93 13.13
CA GLY A 75 14.41 28.35 12.51
C GLY A 75 13.97 27.54 11.28
N ILE A 76 14.81 27.44 10.23
CA ILE A 76 14.47 26.73 8.98
C ILE A 76 14.49 25.19 9.16
N ASN A 77 15.22 24.68 10.15
CA ASN A 77 15.41 23.24 10.36
C ASN A 77 14.20 22.59 11.10
N THR A 78 13.41 23.40 11.79
CA THR A 78 12.17 23.01 12.50
C THR A 78 11.13 22.36 11.60
N VAL A 79 10.91 22.94 10.41
CA VAL A 79 9.91 22.47 9.45
C VAL A 79 10.21 21.03 9.01
N TRP A 80 11.49 20.66 8.93
CA TRP A 80 11.91 19.31 8.51
C TRP A 80 11.56 18.22 9.51
N ALA A 81 11.57 18.53 10.81
CA ALA A 81 11.15 17.57 11.84
C ALA A 81 9.64 17.28 11.74
N ILE A 82 8.83 18.34 11.64
CA ILE A 82 7.35 18.23 11.48
C ILE A 82 7.02 17.49 10.18
N LEU A 83 7.65 17.88 9.07
CA LEU A 83 7.47 17.23 7.77
C LEU A 83 7.89 15.76 7.81
N THR A 84 8.94 15.42 8.55
CA THR A 84 9.39 14.02 8.69
C THR A 84 8.33 13.19 9.37
N VAL A 85 7.72 13.68 10.46
CA VAL A 85 6.61 12.98 11.11
C VAL A 85 5.47 12.80 10.14
N ALA A 86 5.05 13.85 9.43
CA ALA A 86 3.95 13.74 8.46
C ALA A 86 4.22 12.72 7.33
N ILE A 87 5.47 12.56 6.88
CA ILE A 87 5.83 11.64 5.78
C ILE A 87 6.02 10.20 6.27
N VAL A 88 6.63 10.03 7.44
CA VAL A 88 7.08 8.73 7.97
C VAL A 88 5.98 8.02 8.75
N PHE A 89 5.09 8.78 9.41
CA PHE A 89 4.05 8.22 10.26
C PHE A 89 3.06 7.41 9.42
N GLU A 90 2.91 6.14 9.77
CA GLU A 90 2.06 5.17 9.09
C GLU A 90 1.13 4.47 10.06
N HIS A 91 0.10 3.81 9.51
CA HIS A 91 -0.91 3.11 10.29
C HIS A 91 -0.34 1.99 11.16
N THR A 92 0.73 1.33 10.71
CA THR A 92 1.41 0.26 11.45
C THR A 92 2.80 0.66 11.91
N VAL A 93 3.25 0.05 13.00
CA VAL A 93 4.59 0.27 13.56
C VAL A 93 5.67 -0.11 12.53
N GLY A 94 5.56 -1.29 11.92
CA GLY A 94 6.50 -1.77 10.91
C GLY A 94 6.58 -0.87 9.67
N ALA A 95 5.45 -0.35 9.19
CA ALA A 95 5.46 0.59 8.07
C ALA A 95 6.13 1.92 8.44
N THR A 96 5.92 2.40 9.68
CA THR A 96 6.57 3.62 10.19
C THR A 96 8.08 3.43 10.31
N LEU A 97 8.53 2.29 10.85
CA LEU A 97 9.95 1.95 10.95
C LEU A 97 10.60 1.84 9.57
N LYS A 98 9.94 1.14 8.63
CA LYS A 98 10.39 1.02 7.23
C LYS A 98 10.53 2.39 6.55
N ARG A 99 9.50 3.25 6.64
CA ARG A 99 9.55 4.60 6.06
C ARG A 99 10.59 5.48 6.74
N GLY A 100 10.73 5.36 8.06
CA GLY A 100 11.70 6.10 8.86
C GLY A 100 13.14 5.74 8.51
N PHE A 101 13.42 4.45 8.39
CA PHE A 101 14.72 3.95 7.94
C PHE A 101 15.04 4.44 6.53
N ASN A 102 14.10 4.29 5.58
CA ASN A 102 14.28 4.77 4.20
C ASN A 102 14.52 6.29 4.16
N ARG A 103 13.84 7.06 5.02
CA ARG A 103 14.02 8.50 5.14
C ARG A 103 15.41 8.86 5.69
N ALA A 104 15.85 8.19 6.75
CA ALA A 104 17.16 8.41 7.36
C ALA A 104 18.29 8.05 6.40
N PHE A 105 18.24 6.85 5.82
CA PHE A 105 19.22 6.38 4.84
C PHE A 105 19.31 7.30 3.63
N GLY A 106 18.18 7.68 3.05
CA GLY A 106 18.14 8.58 1.90
C GLY A 106 18.75 9.95 2.19
N THR A 107 18.54 10.48 3.40
CA THR A 107 19.12 11.75 3.86
C THR A 107 20.63 11.64 4.04
N ILE A 108 21.13 10.54 4.62
CA ILE A 108 22.57 10.33 4.81
C ILE A 108 23.29 10.26 3.46
N VAL A 109 22.79 9.44 2.54
CA VAL A 109 23.34 9.32 1.17
C VAL A 109 23.34 10.67 0.47
N SER A 110 22.23 11.40 0.57
CA SER A 110 22.09 12.73 0.00
C SER A 110 23.05 13.76 0.60
N GLY A 111 23.27 13.72 1.92
CA GLY A 111 24.21 14.61 2.60
C GLY A 111 25.64 14.34 2.19
N ILE A 112 26.04 13.05 2.11
CA ILE A 112 27.37 12.65 1.63
C ILE A 112 27.60 13.14 0.20
N LEU A 113 26.64 12.93 -0.70
CA LEU A 113 26.73 13.42 -2.07
C LEU A 113 26.86 14.95 -2.11
N ALA A 114 26.02 15.68 -1.39
CA ALA A 114 26.08 17.15 -1.38
C ALA A 114 27.42 17.68 -0.88
N ILE A 115 28.00 17.06 0.15
CA ILE A 115 29.32 17.40 0.67
C ILE A 115 30.41 17.08 -0.38
N ALA A 116 30.33 15.92 -1.05
CA ALA A 116 31.27 15.55 -2.10
C ALA A 116 31.27 16.54 -3.28
N ILE A 117 30.09 16.99 -3.74
CA ILE A 117 30.00 18.03 -4.77
C ILE A 117 30.60 19.35 -4.26
N ALA A 118 30.30 19.76 -3.03
CA ALA A 118 30.84 21.00 -2.48
C ALA A 118 32.37 20.99 -2.40
N ILE A 119 32.97 19.86 -2.01
CA ILE A 119 34.43 19.68 -2.01
C ILE A 119 34.99 19.72 -3.44
N ALA A 120 34.33 19.07 -4.40
CA ALA A 120 34.75 19.11 -5.80
C ALA A 120 34.70 20.52 -6.39
N GLN A 121 33.67 21.31 -6.04
CA GLN A 121 33.56 22.72 -6.47
C GLN A 121 34.67 23.60 -5.89
N LEU A 122 35.04 23.35 -4.63
CA LEU A 122 36.14 24.03 -3.95
C LEU A 122 37.50 23.68 -4.59
N ALA A 123 37.72 22.39 -4.89
CA ALA A 123 38.96 21.91 -5.52
C ALA A 123 39.15 22.45 -6.95
N LEU A 124 38.05 22.67 -7.68
CA LEU A 124 38.08 23.16 -9.06
C LEU A 124 38.05 24.71 -9.17
N HIS A 125 38.12 25.44 -8.05
CA HIS A 125 38.00 26.90 -8.02
C HIS A 125 36.86 27.42 -8.90
N THR A 126 35.69 26.81 -8.73
CA THR A 126 34.53 27.07 -9.59
C THR A 126 34.08 28.52 -9.41
N GLY A 127 34.21 29.35 -10.45
CA GLY A 127 33.80 30.76 -10.39
C GLY A 127 32.29 30.94 -10.17
N ARG A 128 31.88 32.15 -9.76
CA ARG A 128 30.50 32.51 -9.38
C ARG A 128 29.44 32.26 -10.48
N ILE A 129 29.87 32.18 -11.75
CA ILE A 129 29.01 31.87 -12.91
C ILE A 129 28.94 30.35 -13.17
N ALA A 130 30.02 29.62 -12.89
CA ALA A 130 30.10 28.18 -13.12
C ALA A 130 29.47 27.35 -11.98
N GLU A 131 29.41 27.90 -10.76
CA GLU A 131 28.84 27.21 -9.59
C GLU A 131 27.36 26.78 -9.80
N PRO A 132 26.43 27.64 -10.26
CA PRO A 132 25.05 27.24 -10.55
C PRO A 132 24.93 26.18 -11.65
N ILE A 133 25.80 26.23 -12.66
CA ILE A 133 25.81 25.28 -13.78
C ILE A 133 26.21 23.89 -13.27
N VAL A 134 27.26 23.81 -12.46
CA VAL A 134 27.71 22.55 -11.85
C VAL A 134 26.62 21.95 -10.96
N ILE A 135 25.90 22.77 -10.19
CA ILE A 135 24.78 22.29 -9.36
C ILE A 135 23.65 21.73 -10.22
N GLY A 136 23.24 22.46 -11.26
CA GLY A 136 22.20 22.01 -12.18
C GLY A 136 22.54 20.68 -12.85
N VAL A 137 23.77 20.55 -13.35
CA VAL A 137 24.27 19.30 -13.95
C VAL A 137 24.32 18.17 -12.92
N SER A 138 24.75 18.46 -11.68
CA SER A 138 24.81 17.46 -10.60
C SER A 138 23.43 16.91 -10.23
N ILE A 139 22.40 17.76 -10.16
CA ILE A 139 21.02 17.35 -9.89
C ILE A 139 20.53 16.44 -11.01
N PHE A 140 20.78 16.80 -12.28
CA PHE A 140 20.40 15.98 -13.42
C PHE A 140 21.07 14.60 -13.39
N ILE A 141 22.37 14.54 -13.06
CA ILE A 141 23.11 13.29 -12.92
C ILE A 141 22.51 12.43 -11.80
N VAL A 142 22.27 12.99 -10.62
CA VAL A 142 21.69 12.26 -9.47
C VAL A 142 20.30 11.71 -9.81
N VAL A 143 19.45 12.51 -10.46
CA VAL A 143 18.11 12.08 -10.90
C VAL A 143 18.21 10.95 -11.92
N LYS A 144 19.11 11.06 -12.91
CA LYS A 144 19.31 10.01 -13.92
C LYS A 144 19.78 8.71 -13.27
N ILE A 145 20.78 8.78 -12.38
CA ILE A 145 21.30 7.60 -11.68
C ILE A 145 20.19 6.95 -10.86
N ALA A 146 19.47 7.73 -10.04
CA ALA A 146 18.37 7.22 -9.22
C ALA A 146 17.26 6.55 -10.05
N ASN A 147 16.87 7.15 -11.17
CA ASN A 147 15.86 6.58 -12.06
C ASN A 147 16.35 5.31 -12.77
N GLN A 148 17.61 5.28 -13.21
CA GLN A 148 18.20 4.09 -13.82
C GLN A 148 18.26 2.94 -12.80
N THR A 149 18.69 3.22 -11.57
CA THR A 149 18.72 2.22 -10.50
C THR A 149 17.32 1.70 -10.17
N ARG A 150 16.31 2.57 -10.13
CA ARG A 150 14.91 2.16 -9.94
C ARG A 150 14.44 1.24 -11.07
N SER A 151 14.71 1.60 -12.32
CA SER A 151 14.33 0.80 -13.49
C SER A 151 14.97 -0.60 -13.43
N LEU A 152 16.28 -0.67 -13.17
CA LEU A 152 16.98 -1.95 -13.04
C LEU A 152 16.41 -2.79 -11.89
N PHE A 153 16.09 -2.16 -10.75
CA PHE A 153 15.50 -2.86 -9.62
C PHE A 153 14.12 -3.42 -9.97
N SER A 154 13.26 -2.64 -10.62
CA SER A 154 11.94 -3.11 -11.05
C SER A 154 12.04 -4.32 -11.99
N SER A 155 13.04 -4.36 -12.88
CA SER A 155 13.28 -5.51 -13.77
C SER A 155 13.79 -6.74 -13.04
N ILE A 156 14.54 -6.57 -11.94
CA ILE A 156 15.00 -7.69 -11.11
C ILE A 156 13.84 -8.26 -10.29
N GLU A 157 13.00 -7.40 -9.72
CA GLU A 157 11.85 -7.82 -8.92
C GLU A 157 10.82 -8.59 -9.75
N THR A 158 10.53 -8.13 -10.98
CA THR A 158 9.65 -8.88 -11.91
C THR A 158 10.23 -10.25 -12.22
N ASN A 159 11.53 -10.34 -12.49
CA ASN A 159 12.20 -11.60 -12.80
C ASN A 159 12.28 -12.55 -11.60
N SER A 160 12.23 -12.02 -10.37
CA SER A 160 12.18 -12.83 -9.14
C SER A 160 10.77 -13.31 -8.79
N ARG A 161 9.73 -12.52 -9.09
CA ARG A 161 8.33 -12.96 -8.96
C ARG A 161 7.98 -14.09 -9.93
N ASP A 162 8.57 -14.09 -11.12
CA ASP A 162 8.39 -15.15 -12.12
C ASP A 162 9.14 -16.45 -11.77
N ASN A 163 10.00 -16.43 -10.74
CA ASN A 163 10.87 -17.54 -10.34
C ASN A 163 10.36 -18.33 -9.11
N TYR A 164 9.05 -18.29 -8.83
CA TYR A 164 8.40 -19.40 -8.12
C TYR A 164 8.54 -20.68 -8.95
N PRO A 165 8.61 -21.88 -8.34
CA PRO A 165 9.06 -23.10 -9.00
C PRO A 165 7.96 -23.67 -9.92
N TYR A 166 7.58 -22.96 -10.97
CA TYR A 166 6.67 -23.49 -11.99
C TYR A 166 6.92 -23.04 -13.42
N THR A 167 8.00 -22.31 -13.73
CA THR A 167 8.44 -22.22 -15.14
C THR A 167 9.94 -22.40 -15.29
N ASP A 168 10.30 -23.50 -15.94
CA ASP A 168 11.65 -23.77 -16.44
C ASP A 168 11.99 -22.77 -17.55
N LYS A 169 12.56 -21.62 -17.17
CA LYS A 169 13.10 -20.61 -18.10
C LYS A 169 14.61 -20.45 -17.97
N GLY A 170 15.31 -21.54 -17.63
CA GLY A 170 16.76 -21.59 -17.49
C GLY A 170 17.58 -21.35 -18.77
N LEU A 171 16.94 -21.15 -19.94
CA LEU A 171 17.63 -21.29 -21.24
C LEU A 171 17.66 -20.04 -22.14
N TRP A 172 17.16 -18.87 -21.74
CA TRP A 172 17.03 -17.72 -22.68
C TRP A 172 17.81 -16.44 -22.36
N PHE A 173 18.59 -16.35 -21.28
CA PHE A 173 19.30 -15.10 -20.92
C PHE A 173 20.83 -15.11 -21.02
N SER A 174 21.42 -16.07 -21.72
CA SER A 174 22.88 -16.17 -21.87
C SER A 174 23.46 -15.56 -23.15
N ASN A 175 22.88 -14.50 -23.72
CA ASN A 175 23.50 -13.84 -24.89
C ASN A 175 23.16 -12.34 -25.03
N THR A 176 23.87 -11.48 -24.29
CA THR A 176 24.15 -10.10 -24.74
C THR A 176 25.58 -9.69 -24.32
N PRO A 177 26.56 -9.68 -25.23
CA PRO A 177 27.92 -9.23 -24.92
C PRO A 177 28.05 -7.71 -25.15
N ASN A 178 28.83 -7.04 -24.29
CA ASN A 178 29.43 -5.71 -24.48
C ASN A 178 28.68 -4.40 -24.11
N ARG A 179 27.92 -4.35 -23.01
CA ARG A 179 27.59 -3.02 -22.41
C ARG A 179 27.42 -2.98 -20.89
N SER A 180 28.24 -3.67 -20.10
CA SER A 180 27.93 -3.78 -18.65
C SER A 180 29.08 -4.18 -17.72
N ARG A 181 30.29 -3.60 -17.83
CA ARG A 181 31.29 -3.79 -16.75
C ARG A 181 30.93 -3.01 -15.47
N GLY A 182 30.58 -1.73 -15.57
CA GLY A 182 30.17 -0.93 -14.40
C GLY A 182 28.83 -1.35 -13.78
N ILE A 183 27.89 -1.81 -14.62
CA ILE A 183 26.55 -2.25 -14.20
C ILE A 183 26.63 -3.56 -13.39
N ARG A 184 27.63 -4.41 -13.65
CA ARG A 184 27.82 -5.71 -12.98
C ARG A 184 28.36 -5.58 -11.55
N THR A 185 29.21 -4.57 -11.31
CA THR A 185 29.73 -4.29 -9.96
C THR A 185 28.64 -3.74 -9.05
N VAL A 186 27.78 -2.84 -9.57
CA VAL A 186 26.64 -2.29 -8.81
C VAL A 186 25.60 -3.36 -8.52
N THR A 187 25.28 -4.24 -9.47
CA THR A 187 24.35 -5.35 -9.24
C THR A 187 24.91 -6.41 -8.28
N SER A 188 26.23 -6.64 -8.25
CA SER A 188 26.85 -7.55 -7.28
C SER A 188 26.87 -6.98 -5.86
N PHE A 189 27.14 -5.67 -5.71
CA PHE A 189 27.08 -4.97 -4.42
C PHE A 189 25.64 -4.86 -3.90
N MET A 190 24.66 -4.66 -4.80
CA MET A 190 23.24 -4.60 -4.46
C MET A 190 22.64 -5.95 -4.09
N LYS A 191 23.19 -7.06 -4.61
CA LYS A 191 22.82 -8.43 -4.20
C LYS A 191 23.33 -8.80 -2.80
N LEU A 192 24.32 -8.08 -2.27
CA LEU A 192 24.89 -8.30 -0.94
C LEU A 192 24.12 -7.60 0.18
N LEU A 193 23.20 -6.69 -0.16
CA LEU A 193 22.40 -5.93 0.79
C LEU A 193 21.00 -6.55 0.90
N PRO A 194 20.44 -6.72 2.10
CA PRO A 194 19.19 -7.45 2.29
C PRO A 194 18.04 -6.78 1.51
N SER A 195 17.44 -7.54 0.58
CA SER A 195 16.21 -7.29 -0.17
C SER A 195 15.70 -5.83 -0.14
N PHE A 196 16.22 -5.01 -1.05
CA PHE A 196 15.84 -3.60 -1.21
C PHE A 196 14.61 -3.39 -2.12
N GLY A 197 13.63 -4.30 -2.04
CA GLY A 197 12.27 -4.17 -2.61
C GLY A 197 11.60 -2.78 -2.47
N PRO A 198 11.69 -2.10 -1.31
CA PRO A 198 10.87 -0.92 -1.04
C PRO A 198 11.54 0.44 -1.34
N TYR A 199 12.58 0.52 -2.19
CA TYR A 199 13.37 1.75 -2.36
C TYR A 199 12.80 2.77 -3.34
N GLU A 200 11.66 2.54 -4.01
CA GLU A 200 11.04 3.59 -4.83
C GLU A 200 10.80 4.88 -4.04
N ALA A 201 10.37 4.75 -2.79
CA ALA A 201 10.21 5.87 -1.88
C ALA A 201 11.58 6.45 -1.44
N GLY A 202 12.58 5.60 -1.23
CA GLY A 202 13.94 6.00 -0.86
C GLY A 202 14.64 6.86 -1.91
N PHE A 203 14.53 6.51 -3.20
CA PHE A 203 15.12 7.32 -4.29
C PHE A 203 14.51 8.72 -4.37
N ARG A 204 13.19 8.83 -4.20
CA ARG A 204 12.51 10.15 -4.14
C ARG A 204 13.02 10.98 -2.97
N VAL A 205 13.23 10.37 -1.81
CA VAL A 205 13.84 11.03 -0.66
C VAL A 205 15.23 11.54 -1.01
N ILE A 206 16.11 10.70 -1.58
CA ILE A 206 17.49 11.06 -1.94
C ILE A 206 17.53 12.27 -2.87
N ILE A 207 16.75 12.25 -3.95
CA ILE A 207 16.70 13.34 -4.94
C ILE A 207 16.24 14.64 -4.26
N PHE A 208 15.13 14.56 -3.52
CA PHE A 208 14.53 15.72 -2.87
C PHE A 208 15.46 16.33 -1.82
N THR A 209 16.02 15.52 -0.93
CA THR A 209 16.97 16.00 0.08
C THR A 209 18.24 16.54 -0.56
N TYR A 210 18.72 15.94 -1.66
CA TYR A 210 19.95 16.37 -2.33
C TYR A 210 19.78 17.76 -2.92
N GLY A 211 18.70 17.97 -3.68
CA GLY A 211 18.37 19.28 -4.23
C GLY A 211 18.25 20.35 -3.14
N LEU A 212 17.67 20.01 -1.99
CA LEU A 212 17.51 20.97 -0.90
C LEU A 212 18.80 21.26 -0.15
N ILE A 213 19.67 20.26 0.06
CA ILE A 213 20.96 20.47 0.73
C ILE A 213 21.88 21.28 -0.16
N ILE A 214 21.95 20.98 -1.48
CA ILE A 214 22.84 21.70 -2.39
C ILE A 214 22.40 23.15 -2.59
N VAL A 215 21.10 23.41 -2.78
CA VAL A 215 20.55 24.77 -2.91
C VAL A 215 20.73 25.57 -1.62
N SER A 216 20.51 24.94 -0.47
CA SER A 216 20.69 25.57 0.84
C SER A 216 22.18 25.82 1.14
N GLY A 217 23.07 24.91 0.74
CA GLY A 217 24.52 25.03 0.89
C GLY A 217 25.07 26.23 0.14
N CYS A 218 24.58 26.49 -1.07
CA CYS A 218 24.99 27.66 -1.86
C CYS A 218 24.47 28.99 -1.30
N ARG A 219 23.32 29.00 -0.62
CA ARG A 219 22.80 30.21 0.03
C ARG A 219 23.44 30.51 1.39
N LEU A 220 23.74 29.48 2.18
CA LEU A 220 24.26 29.63 3.55
C LEU A 220 25.78 29.47 3.67
N GLY A 221 26.48 29.11 2.58
CA GLY A 221 27.94 28.97 2.53
C GLY A 221 28.52 27.74 3.25
N ASN A 222 27.72 27.01 4.04
CA ASN A 222 28.17 25.86 4.83
C ASN A 222 27.27 24.62 4.59
N PRO A 223 27.56 23.80 3.57
CA PRO A 223 26.75 22.62 3.23
C PRO A 223 26.81 21.53 4.30
N ILE A 224 27.96 21.36 4.97
CA ILE A 224 28.16 20.35 6.03
C ILE A 224 27.23 20.62 7.22
N ARG A 225 27.25 21.86 7.73
CA ARG A 225 26.39 22.25 8.87
C ARG A 225 24.92 22.13 8.53
N THR A 226 24.54 22.54 7.31
CA THR A 226 23.18 22.40 6.79
C THR A 226 22.73 20.94 6.74
N ALA A 227 23.61 20.03 6.29
CA ALA A 227 23.31 18.60 6.23
C ALA A 227 23.13 17.99 7.63
N LEU A 228 24.00 18.35 8.59
CA LEU A 228 23.94 17.86 9.98
C LEU A 228 22.68 18.34 10.71
N ASP A 229 22.34 19.63 10.59
CA ASP A 229 21.14 20.16 11.23
C ASP A 229 19.88 19.47 10.69
N ARG A 230 19.82 19.21 9.38
CA ARG A 230 18.73 18.45 8.76
C ARG A 230 18.68 17.01 9.25
N LEU A 231 19.82 16.32 9.31
CA LEU A 231 19.87 14.95 9.82
C LEU A 231 19.37 14.87 11.28
N SER A 232 19.75 15.83 12.12
CA SER A 232 19.28 15.90 13.51
C SER A 232 17.77 16.13 13.59
N SER A 233 17.21 17.04 12.78
CA SER A 233 15.77 17.31 12.75
C SER A 233 14.95 16.10 12.28
N ILE A 234 15.47 15.35 11.32
CA ILE A 234 14.86 14.13 10.79
C ILE A 234 14.93 13.01 11.83
N ALA A 235 16.07 12.87 12.53
CA ALA A 235 16.23 11.91 13.60
C ALA A 235 15.22 12.17 14.74
N ILE A 236 15.09 13.43 15.19
CA ILE A 236 14.12 13.81 16.23
C ILE A 236 12.69 13.49 15.79
N GLY A 237 12.29 13.90 14.58
CA GLY A 237 10.96 13.61 14.05
C GLY A 237 10.70 12.11 13.94
N GLY A 238 11.67 11.35 13.42
CA GLY A 238 11.59 9.89 13.31
C GLY A 238 11.45 9.19 14.66
N ILE A 239 12.24 9.60 15.65
CA ILE A 239 12.18 9.05 17.02
C ILE A 239 10.80 9.30 17.63
N ILE A 240 10.27 10.52 17.51
CA ILE A 240 8.94 10.84 18.07
C ILE A 240 7.85 10.04 17.35
N ALA A 241 7.91 9.94 16.02
CA ALA A 241 6.96 9.15 15.24
C ALA A 241 6.94 7.68 15.68
N VAL A 242 8.11 7.06 15.82
CA VAL A 242 8.25 5.67 16.29
C VAL A 242 7.78 5.53 17.74
N ALA A 243 8.21 6.43 18.64
CA ALA A 243 7.82 6.38 20.04
C ALA A 243 6.30 6.46 20.20
N VAL A 244 5.64 7.40 19.52
CA VAL A 244 4.19 7.52 19.57
C VAL A 244 3.51 6.25 19.04
N ASN A 245 3.98 5.69 17.93
CA ASN A 245 3.38 4.49 17.35
C ASN A 245 3.59 3.22 18.19
N VAL A 246 4.68 3.14 18.95
CA VAL A 246 4.98 1.99 19.82
C VAL A 246 4.28 2.11 21.18
N PHE A 247 4.27 3.30 21.79
CA PHE A 247 3.76 3.47 23.16
C PHE A 247 2.25 3.73 23.22
N ILE A 248 1.65 4.31 22.19
CA ILE A 248 0.22 4.61 22.17
C ILE A 248 -0.47 3.55 21.32
N PHE A 249 -1.18 2.62 21.98
CA PHE A 249 -2.01 1.57 21.36
C PHE A 249 -1.38 0.90 20.13
N PRO A 250 -0.23 0.23 20.24
CA PRO A 250 0.55 -0.20 19.07
C PRO A 250 -0.26 -1.07 18.11
N ILE A 251 -0.21 -0.69 16.83
CA ILE A 251 -0.85 -1.43 15.75
C ILE A 251 0.24 -2.16 14.96
N TRP A 252 0.31 -3.47 15.10
CA TRP A 252 1.32 -4.31 14.49
C TRP A 252 0.88 -4.81 13.10
N ALA A 253 1.76 -4.67 12.11
CA ALA A 253 1.57 -5.17 10.76
C ALA A 253 1.57 -6.70 10.72
N GLY A 254 2.40 -7.36 11.53
CA GLY A 254 2.44 -8.82 11.62
C GLY A 254 1.12 -9.42 12.13
N ASP A 255 0.50 -8.79 13.12
CA ASP A 255 -0.81 -9.23 13.62
C ASP A 255 -1.94 -8.98 12.62
N GLN A 256 -1.91 -7.84 11.91
CA GLN A 256 -2.85 -7.60 10.81
C GLN A 256 -2.67 -8.59 9.66
N LEU A 257 -1.42 -8.93 9.32
CA LEU A 257 -1.11 -9.91 8.28
C LEU A 257 -1.74 -11.25 8.62
N HIS A 258 -1.52 -11.74 9.84
CA HIS A 258 -2.10 -12.99 10.27
C HIS A 258 -3.63 -12.93 10.26
N LYS A 259 -4.24 -11.90 10.86
CA LYS A 259 -5.70 -11.78 10.92
C LYS A 259 -6.33 -11.75 9.54
N GLU A 260 -5.73 -11.01 8.61
CA GLU A 260 -6.20 -10.96 7.23
C GLU A 260 -6.09 -12.32 6.55
N LEU A 261 -4.96 -13.02 6.74
CA LEU A 261 -4.75 -14.33 6.14
C LEU A 261 -5.73 -15.38 6.66
N VAL A 262 -5.97 -15.43 7.98
CA VAL A 262 -6.95 -16.34 8.58
C VAL A 262 -8.36 -16.02 8.12
N ASN A 263 -8.72 -14.74 8.03
CA ASN A 263 -10.01 -14.34 7.49
C ASN A 263 -10.20 -14.78 6.03
N ASN A 264 -9.15 -14.69 5.22
CA ASN A 264 -9.19 -15.17 3.84
C ASN A 264 -9.34 -16.70 3.76
N LEU A 265 -8.65 -17.46 4.61
CA LEU A 265 -8.79 -18.92 4.69
C LEU A 265 -10.24 -19.30 4.99
N ASN A 266 -10.83 -18.70 6.03
CA ASN A 266 -12.23 -18.91 6.38
C ASN A 266 -13.18 -18.48 5.25
N SER A 267 -12.89 -17.35 4.59
CA SER A 267 -13.72 -16.85 3.49
C SER A 267 -13.73 -17.79 2.28
N VAL A 268 -12.59 -18.40 1.95
CA VAL A 268 -12.49 -19.38 0.86
C VAL A 268 -13.19 -20.69 1.24
N ALA A 269 -13.02 -21.17 2.48
CA ALA A 269 -13.71 -22.35 2.98
C ALA A 269 -15.24 -22.18 2.94
N ASP A 270 -15.75 -21.05 3.43
CA ASP A 270 -17.18 -20.74 3.40
C ASP A 270 -17.71 -20.59 1.97
N ALA A 271 -16.92 -19.99 1.07
CA ALA A 271 -17.31 -19.84 -0.34
C ALA A 271 -17.37 -21.20 -1.05
N LEU A 272 -16.44 -22.11 -0.75
CA LEU A 272 -16.44 -23.47 -1.28
C LEU A 272 -17.69 -24.25 -0.86
N GLU A 273 -18.01 -24.25 0.44
CA GLU A 273 -19.22 -24.90 0.96
C GLU A 273 -20.49 -24.30 0.37
N GLU A 274 -20.55 -22.97 0.24
CA GLU A 274 -21.69 -22.27 -0.34
C GLU A 274 -21.89 -22.58 -1.83
N CYS A 275 -20.81 -22.64 -2.61
CA CYS A 275 -20.86 -23.05 -4.02
C CYS A 275 -21.42 -24.46 -4.19
N VAL A 276 -20.92 -25.42 -3.40
CA VAL A 276 -21.34 -26.83 -3.50
C VAL A 276 -22.76 -27.02 -3.00
N LYS A 277 -23.14 -26.34 -1.91
CA LYS A 277 -24.52 -26.35 -1.42
C LYS A 277 -25.50 -25.90 -2.50
N LYS A 278 -25.24 -24.76 -3.14
CA LYS A 278 -26.08 -24.27 -4.25
C LYS A 278 -26.11 -25.25 -5.43
N TYR A 279 -24.97 -25.87 -5.76
CA TYR A 279 -24.88 -26.84 -6.84
C TYR A 279 -25.75 -28.10 -6.63
N LEU A 280 -25.93 -28.51 -5.38
CA LEU A 280 -26.74 -29.67 -4.99
C LEU A 280 -28.22 -29.32 -4.77
N GLU A 281 -28.54 -28.07 -4.42
CA GLU A 281 -29.92 -27.57 -4.24
C GLU A 281 -30.60 -27.19 -5.56
N ASP A 282 -29.83 -26.96 -6.63
CA ASP A 282 -30.33 -26.64 -7.97
C ASP A 282 -31.02 -27.86 -8.60
N ASP A 283 -32.35 -27.82 -8.65
CA ASP A 283 -33.22 -28.88 -9.20
C ASP A 283 -33.32 -28.85 -10.73
N GLY A 284 -32.58 -27.94 -11.39
CA GLY A 284 -32.60 -27.78 -12.84
C GLY A 284 -33.90 -27.19 -13.37
N SER A 285 -34.74 -26.61 -12.49
CA SER A 285 -35.87 -25.79 -12.94
C SER A 285 -35.33 -24.50 -13.57
N GLU A 286 -35.73 -24.23 -14.82
CA GLU A 286 -35.22 -23.11 -15.61
C GLU A 286 -35.54 -21.77 -14.93
N HIS A 287 -34.58 -21.22 -14.18
CA HIS A 287 -34.57 -19.79 -13.91
C HIS A 287 -33.91 -19.07 -15.07
N GLU A 288 -34.77 -18.50 -15.92
CA GLU A 288 -34.46 -17.67 -17.06
C GLU A 288 -33.77 -16.37 -16.63
N GLU A 289 -32.47 -16.43 -16.33
CA GLU A 289 -31.63 -15.24 -16.26
C GLU A 289 -30.26 -15.50 -16.91
N PHE A 290 -30.29 -16.18 -18.07
CA PHE A 290 -29.09 -16.52 -18.82
C PHE A 290 -28.88 -15.59 -20.01
N SER A 291 -28.39 -14.39 -19.73
CA SER A 291 -27.63 -13.63 -20.72
C SER A 291 -26.74 -12.63 -20.01
N LYS A 292 -25.50 -13.05 -19.73
CA LYS A 292 -24.29 -12.24 -19.96
C LYS A 292 -23.06 -13.15 -19.90
N THR A 293 -22.26 -13.03 -20.94
CA THR A 293 -20.96 -13.66 -21.18
C THR A 293 -20.05 -13.71 -19.95
N VAL A 294 -19.45 -14.89 -19.70
CA VAL A 294 -18.18 -15.34 -19.04
C VAL A 294 -17.28 -14.37 -18.24
N MET A 295 -17.51 -13.07 -18.17
CA MET A 295 -16.77 -12.11 -17.34
C MET A 295 -17.61 -10.93 -16.82
N ASP A 296 -18.95 -11.00 -16.82
CA ASP A 296 -19.71 -10.03 -16.03
C ASP A 296 -19.71 -10.46 -14.55
N GLU A 297 -19.19 -9.56 -13.73
CA GLU A 297 -19.15 -9.60 -12.28
C GLU A 297 -20.49 -10.10 -11.72
N PHE A 298 -20.52 -11.12 -10.87
CA PHE A 298 -21.69 -11.51 -10.06
C PHE A 298 -21.56 -10.86 -8.67
N PRO A 299 -21.63 -9.52 -8.53
CA PRO A 299 -21.28 -8.83 -7.29
C PRO A 299 -22.24 -9.16 -6.14
N ASP A 300 -23.45 -9.61 -6.47
CA ASP A 300 -24.52 -9.87 -5.51
C ASP A 300 -24.39 -11.26 -4.86
N GLU A 301 -23.54 -12.13 -5.41
CA GLU A 301 -23.34 -13.47 -4.85
C GLU A 301 -22.28 -13.52 -3.74
N PRO A 302 -22.62 -14.04 -2.55
CA PRO A 302 -21.74 -14.07 -1.39
C PRO A 302 -20.45 -14.88 -1.61
N ALA A 303 -20.50 -16.06 -2.23
CA ALA A 303 -19.33 -16.91 -2.49
C ALA A 303 -18.34 -16.24 -3.47
N TYR A 304 -18.84 -15.66 -4.56
CA TYR A 304 -18.04 -14.92 -5.53
C TYR A 304 -17.37 -13.70 -4.87
N ARG A 305 -18.13 -12.92 -4.10
CA ARG A 305 -17.60 -11.74 -3.39
C ARG A 305 -16.49 -12.10 -2.40
N LYS A 306 -16.64 -13.18 -1.64
CA LYS A 306 -15.64 -13.69 -0.68
C LYS A 306 -14.33 -14.11 -1.36
N CYS A 307 -14.42 -14.82 -2.49
CA CYS A 307 -13.23 -15.21 -3.26
C CYS A 307 -12.55 -14.00 -3.91
N LYS A 308 -13.35 -13.10 -4.50
CA LYS A 308 -12.84 -11.86 -5.10
C LYS A 308 -12.14 -10.96 -4.08
N SER A 309 -12.71 -10.78 -2.88
CA SER A 309 -12.07 -10.00 -1.82
C SER A 309 -10.74 -10.63 -1.39
N THR A 310 -10.68 -11.96 -1.31
CA THR A 310 -9.45 -12.70 -1.01
C THR A 310 -8.36 -12.43 -2.05
N LEU A 311 -8.69 -12.48 -3.34
CA LEU A 311 -7.73 -12.14 -4.40
C LEU A 311 -7.23 -10.70 -4.32
N ILE A 312 -8.15 -9.75 -4.11
CA ILE A 312 -7.79 -8.32 -4.03
C ILE A 312 -6.91 -8.05 -2.79
N SER A 313 -7.10 -8.82 -1.71
CA SER A 313 -6.30 -8.72 -0.49
C SER A 313 -4.85 -9.21 -0.64
N SER A 314 -4.50 -9.90 -1.73
CA SER A 314 -3.13 -10.40 -1.96
C SER A 314 -2.08 -9.27 -1.91
N ALA A 315 -2.34 -8.14 -2.56
CA ALA A 315 -1.47 -6.96 -2.49
C ALA A 315 -1.36 -6.38 -1.07
N LYS A 316 -2.44 -6.47 -0.28
CA LYS A 316 -2.47 -6.06 1.12
C LYS A 316 -1.60 -6.99 1.97
N LEU A 317 -1.67 -8.31 1.78
CA LEU A 317 -0.82 -9.29 2.46
C LEU A 317 0.67 -9.06 2.15
N GLU A 318 1.03 -8.84 0.89
CA GLU A 318 2.42 -8.50 0.52
C GLU A 318 2.89 -7.22 1.22
N SER A 319 2.08 -6.16 1.20
CA SER A 319 2.39 -4.87 1.83
C SER A 319 2.59 -5.00 3.35
N LEU A 320 1.72 -5.77 4.01
CA LEU A 320 1.81 -6.07 5.43
C LEU A 320 3.03 -6.93 5.74
N GLY A 321 3.33 -7.96 4.94
CA GLY A 321 4.50 -8.82 5.10
C GLY A 321 5.82 -8.08 4.98
N VAL A 322 5.96 -7.16 4.02
CA VAL A 322 7.17 -6.30 3.91
C VAL A 322 7.30 -5.38 5.12
N SER A 323 6.19 -4.94 5.71
CA SER A 323 6.19 -4.04 6.87
C SER A 323 6.45 -4.79 8.18
N ALA A 324 5.92 -6.01 8.34
CA ALA A 324 6.08 -6.86 9.51
C ALA A 324 7.55 -7.24 9.78
N LYS A 325 8.38 -7.35 8.72
CA LYS A 325 9.83 -7.58 8.83
C LYS A 325 10.58 -6.52 9.64
N TRP A 326 10.04 -5.32 9.75
CA TRP A 326 10.67 -4.21 10.47
C TRP A 326 10.25 -4.13 11.93
N GLU A 327 9.34 -4.98 12.39
CA GLU A 327 8.78 -4.90 13.72
C GLU A 327 9.68 -5.58 14.75
N PRO A 328 9.88 -4.98 15.94
CA PRO A 328 10.45 -5.69 17.07
C PRO A 328 9.55 -6.86 17.51
N PRO A 329 10.07 -7.84 18.26
CA PRO A 329 9.28 -8.90 18.85
C PRO A 329 8.12 -8.36 19.68
N HIS A 330 6.91 -8.89 19.45
CA HIS A 330 5.70 -8.38 20.07
C HIS A 330 4.61 -9.46 20.16
N GLY A 331 3.72 -9.33 21.14
CA GLY A 331 2.56 -10.20 21.29
C GLY A 331 2.92 -11.69 21.29
N ARG A 332 2.29 -12.45 20.39
CA ARG A 332 2.59 -13.88 20.14
C ARG A 332 3.87 -14.13 19.34
N PHE A 333 4.35 -13.12 18.61
CA PHE A 333 5.51 -13.19 17.74
C PHE A 333 6.76 -12.72 18.47
N LYS A 334 7.23 -13.53 19.43
CA LYS A 334 8.31 -13.16 20.38
C LYS A 334 9.74 -13.32 19.83
N HIS A 335 9.90 -13.67 18.55
CA HIS A 335 11.20 -13.82 17.91
C HIS A 335 11.43 -12.75 16.85
N PHE A 336 12.66 -12.23 16.77
CA PHE A 336 13.05 -11.19 15.80
C PHE A 336 12.96 -11.67 14.35
N PHE A 337 13.16 -12.96 14.11
CA PHE A 337 13.19 -13.56 12.77
C PHE A 337 11.97 -14.45 12.54
N TYR A 338 10.79 -13.85 12.67
CA TYR A 338 9.56 -14.57 12.35
C TYR A 338 9.42 -14.75 10.83
N PRO A 339 8.92 -15.91 10.35
CA PRO A 339 8.86 -16.24 8.92
C PRO A 339 7.71 -15.52 8.19
N TRP A 340 7.67 -14.19 8.21
CA TRP A 340 6.64 -13.38 7.55
C TRP A 340 6.52 -13.63 6.05
N LEU A 341 7.60 -14.09 5.40
CA LEU A 341 7.59 -14.45 3.98
C LEU A 341 6.70 -15.68 3.72
N GLU A 342 6.69 -16.63 4.64
CA GLU A 342 5.88 -17.85 4.49
C GLU A 342 4.38 -17.53 4.59
N TYR A 343 3.98 -16.59 5.44
CA TYR A 343 2.61 -16.08 5.49
C TYR A 343 2.15 -15.52 4.13
N VAL A 344 3.01 -14.75 3.46
CA VAL A 344 2.70 -14.20 2.13
C VAL A 344 2.61 -15.31 1.08
N LYS A 345 3.48 -16.32 1.15
CA LYS A 345 3.41 -17.50 0.26
C LYS A 345 2.12 -18.29 0.46
N VAL A 346 1.70 -18.52 1.71
CA VAL A 346 0.42 -19.18 2.01
C VAL A 346 -0.74 -18.38 1.43
N GLY A 347 -0.74 -17.05 1.56
CA GLY A 347 -1.73 -16.19 0.92
C GLY A 347 -1.73 -16.26 -0.62
N ALA A 348 -0.56 -16.41 -1.24
CA ALA A 348 -0.44 -16.62 -2.68
C ALA A 348 -1.02 -17.98 -3.10
N VAL A 349 -0.70 -19.06 -2.38
CA VAL A 349 -1.29 -20.39 -2.61
C VAL A 349 -2.81 -20.36 -2.46
N LEU A 350 -3.29 -19.71 -1.39
CA LEU A 350 -4.72 -19.53 -1.14
C LEU A 350 -5.44 -18.77 -2.27
N SER A 351 -4.75 -17.85 -2.93
CA SER A 351 -5.30 -17.15 -4.10
C SER A 351 -5.61 -18.11 -5.25
N TYR A 352 -4.78 -19.15 -5.46
CA TYR A 352 -5.08 -20.20 -6.44
C TYR A 352 -6.31 -21.03 -6.03
N CYS A 353 -6.42 -21.40 -4.75
CA CYS A 353 -7.64 -22.06 -4.25
C CYS A 353 -8.88 -21.20 -4.48
N ALA A 354 -8.80 -19.89 -4.24
CA ALA A 354 -9.90 -18.97 -4.51
C ALA A 354 -10.27 -18.93 -6.00
N TYR A 355 -9.29 -18.96 -6.91
CA TYR A 355 -9.55 -19.07 -8.36
C TYR A 355 -10.29 -20.36 -8.73
N GLU A 356 -9.92 -21.49 -8.16
CA GLU A 356 -10.62 -22.76 -8.38
C GLU A 356 -12.06 -22.70 -7.86
N VAL A 357 -12.30 -22.12 -6.68
CA VAL A 357 -13.65 -21.92 -6.14
C VAL A 357 -14.47 -20.97 -7.03
N MET A 358 -13.86 -19.93 -7.61
CA MET A 358 -14.53 -19.08 -8.59
C MET A 358 -14.81 -19.79 -9.92
N ALA A 359 -13.93 -20.70 -10.36
CA ALA A 359 -14.19 -21.52 -11.54
C ALA A 359 -15.37 -22.47 -11.29
N LEU A 360 -15.43 -23.07 -10.09
CA LEU A 360 -16.57 -23.88 -9.64
C LEU A 360 -17.87 -23.06 -9.60
N HIS A 361 -17.81 -21.82 -9.10
CA HIS A 361 -18.92 -20.88 -9.14
C HIS A 361 -19.35 -20.58 -10.60
N GLY A 362 -18.41 -20.43 -11.53
CA GLY A 362 -18.72 -20.30 -12.95
C GLY A 362 -19.41 -21.53 -13.56
N ILE A 363 -19.12 -22.74 -13.08
CA ILE A 363 -19.79 -23.98 -13.49
C ILE A 363 -21.22 -24.03 -12.97
N LEU A 364 -21.47 -23.54 -11.74
CA LEU A 364 -22.82 -23.41 -11.19
C LEU A 364 -23.72 -22.60 -12.12
N HIS A 365 -23.17 -21.57 -12.78
CA HIS A 365 -23.93 -20.72 -13.71
C HIS A 365 -23.75 -21.14 -15.16
N SER A 366 -23.31 -22.38 -15.44
CA SER A 366 -23.07 -22.86 -16.80
C SER A 366 -24.23 -23.72 -17.32
N LYS A 367 -24.48 -23.65 -18.64
CA LYS A 367 -25.47 -24.50 -19.32
C LYS A 367 -25.11 -25.98 -19.39
N ILE A 368 -23.82 -26.32 -19.21
CA ILE A 368 -23.29 -27.68 -19.36
C ILE A 368 -22.93 -28.17 -17.97
N GLN A 369 -23.97 -28.56 -17.26
CA GLN A 369 -23.96 -28.91 -15.86
C GLN A 369 -24.18 -30.44 -15.79
N ALA A 370 -23.50 -31.18 -14.91
CA ALA A 370 -23.65 -32.64 -14.85
C ALA A 370 -25.13 -33.02 -14.60
N PRO A 371 -25.67 -34.08 -15.23
CA PRO A 371 -27.10 -34.38 -15.12
C PRO A 371 -27.50 -34.64 -13.66
N TYR A 372 -28.70 -34.18 -13.28
CA TYR A 372 -29.19 -34.14 -11.89
C TYR A 372 -29.12 -35.51 -11.18
N ASN A 373 -29.41 -36.59 -11.91
CA ASN A 373 -29.31 -37.95 -11.37
C ASN A 373 -27.92 -38.30 -10.85
N LEU A 374 -26.85 -37.87 -11.53
CA LEU A 374 -25.47 -38.08 -11.08
C LEU A 374 -25.15 -37.24 -9.86
N ARG A 375 -25.65 -35.99 -9.78
CA ARG A 375 -25.43 -35.13 -8.61
C ARG A 375 -26.05 -35.70 -7.35
N ILE A 376 -27.28 -36.20 -7.44
CA ILE A 376 -27.95 -36.84 -6.31
C ILE A 376 -27.28 -38.16 -5.94
N THR A 377 -26.85 -38.94 -6.93
CA THR A 377 -26.15 -40.22 -6.68
C THR A 377 -24.86 -40.00 -5.89
N PHE A 378 -24.09 -38.96 -6.23
CA PHE A 378 -22.82 -38.62 -5.57
C PHE A 378 -22.96 -37.49 -4.54
N GLN A 379 -24.18 -37.13 -4.14
CA GLN A 379 -24.43 -35.94 -3.32
C GLN A 379 -23.66 -36.02 -2.00
N LYS A 380 -23.71 -37.19 -1.38
CA LYS A 380 -23.06 -37.43 -0.09
C LYS A 380 -21.54 -37.32 -0.23
N GLU A 381 -20.97 -37.95 -1.24
CA GLU A 381 -19.53 -37.94 -1.50
C GLU A 381 -19.02 -36.53 -1.83
N ILE A 382 -19.77 -35.76 -2.64
CA ILE A 382 -19.46 -34.37 -2.97
C ILE A 382 -19.51 -33.52 -1.69
N GLN A 383 -20.54 -33.69 -0.86
CA GLN A 383 -20.71 -32.92 0.38
C GLN A 383 -19.64 -33.27 1.42
N GLU A 384 -19.31 -34.55 1.62
CA GLU A 384 -18.24 -35.00 2.51
C GLU A 384 -16.88 -34.46 2.05
N ALA A 385 -16.51 -34.63 0.78
CA ALA A 385 -15.24 -34.12 0.26
C ALA A 385 -15.11 -32.59 0.39
N THR A 386 -16.22 -31.87 0.21
CA THR A 386 -16.24 -30.40 0.36
C THR A 386 -16.10 -29.99 1.82
N SER A 387 -16.80 -30.68 2.73
CA SER A 387 -16.71 -30.44 4.18
C SER A 387 -15.29 -30.68 4.68
N ASP A 388 -14.68 -31.79 4.31
CA ASP A 388 -13.30 -32.13 4.69
C ASP A 388 -12.30 -31.09 4.15
N ALA A 389 -12.46 -30.66 2.89
CA ALA A 389 -11.62 -29.63 2.30
C ALA A 389 -11.78 -28.27 3.01
N ALA A 390 -13.01 -27.87 3.32
CA ALA A 390 -13.29 -26.63 4.02
C ALA A 390 -12.78 -26.66 5.47
N GLU A 391 -12.93 -27.79 6.17
CA GLU A 391 -12.39 -28.00 7.51
C GLU A 391 -10.86 -27.90 7.51
N LEU A 392 -10.18 -28.58 6.58
CA LEU A 392 -8.73 -28.50 6.43
C LEU A 392 -8.23 -27.05 6.25
N VAL A 393 -8.92 -26.27 5.40
CA VAL A 393 -8.58 -24.85 5.18
C VAL A 393 -8.78 -24.01 6.45
N ARG A 394 -9.82 -24.30 7.24
CA ARG A 394 -10.08 -23.62 8.52
C ARG A 394 -9.08 -24.03 9.60
N GLU A 395 -8.69 -25.30 9.67
CA GLU A 395 -7.68 -25.79 10.61
C GLU A 395 -6.31 -25.15 10.36
N LEU A 396 -5.91 -25.03 9.09
CA LEU A 396 -4.71 -24.27 8.70
C LEU A 396 -4.72 -22.84 9.28
N GLY A 397 -5.88 -22.19 9.34
CA GLY A 397 -6.00 -20.86 9.93
C GLY A 397 -5.90 -20.84 11.47
N LYS A 398 -6.30 -21.93 12.14
CA LYS A 398 -6.23 -22.06 13.60
C LYS A 398 -4.82 -22.39 14.09
N ASP A 399 -4.07 -23.15 13.30
CA ASP A 399 -2.73 -23.65 13.65
C ASP A 399 -1.60 -22.63 13.39
N MET A 400 -1.91 -21.50 12.73
CA MET A 400 -0.96 -20.41 12.42
C MET A 400 -0.74 -19.42 13.54
#